data_AF-A0A382D4U9-F1
#
_entry.id   AF-A0A382D4U9-F1
#
_cell.length_a   1.000
_cell.length_b   1.000
_cell.length_c   1.000
_cell.angle_alpha   90.00
_cell.angle_beta   90.00
_cell.angle_gamma   90.00
#
_symmetry.space_group_name_H-M   'P 1'
#
loop_
_entity.id
_entity.type
_entity.pdbx_description
1 polymer ?
#
loop_
_entity_poly.entity_id
_entity_poly.type
_entity_poly.pdbx_seq_one_letter_code
_entity_poly.pdbx_strand_id
1 'polypeptide(L)'
;MYLYRHIGNIKAGLFILGVALVIGLLAYTQSLIGELREDNREVVRLYAEIIAGTVRDENDTNLDFVFENIIQKVKFPIIQTDTNHQPQIGKNLPTSIDSKEKQIRFMKTMDRFNDPIPLTY
;
A
#
# COMPACT_ATOMS: atom_id res chain seq x y z
N MET A 1 -54.39 -18.72 -25.72
CA MET A 1 -53.05 -19.16 -25.29
C MET A 1 -51.94 -18.25 -25.87
N TYR A 2 -52.07 -16.92 -25.73
CA TYR A 2 -51.05 -15.94 -26.19
C TYR A 2 -50.49 -15.09 -25.03
N LEU A 3 -51.17 -15.05 -23.88
CA LEU A 3 -50.79 -14.23 -22.73
C LEU A 3 -49.57 -14.75 -21.95
N TYR A 4 -49.34 -16.07 -21.93
CA TYR A 4 -48.27 -16.69 -21.13
C TYR A 4 -46.86 -16.41 -21.68
N ARG A 5 -46.74 -16.19 -23.00
CA ARG A 5 -45.44 -15.93 -23.66
C ARG A 5 -44.87 -14.54 -23.32
N HIS A 6 -45.74 -13.56 -23.08
CA HIS A 6 -45.31 -12.20 -22.71
C HIS A 6 -44.77 -12.11 -21.29
N ILE A 7 -45.33 -12.90 -20.36
CA ILE A 7 -44.87 -12.94 -18.96
C ILE A 7 -43.46 -13.53 -18.85
N GLY A 8 -43.14 -14.56 -19.65
CA GLY A 8 -41.80 -15.15 -19.71
C GLY A 8 -40.74 -14.17 -20.23
N ASN A 9 -41.07 -13.42 -21.29
CA ASN A 9 -40.16 -12.44 -21.89
C ASN A 9 -39.88 -11.25 -20.95
N ILE A 10 -40.87 -10.80 -20.18
CA ILE A 10 -40.69 -9.72 -19.19
C ILE A 10 -39.78 -10.19 -18.04
N LYS A 11 -39.97 -11.41 -17.54
CA LYS A 11 -39.10 -11.98 -16.49
C LYS A 11 -37.65 -12.12 -16.95
N ALA A 12 -37.44 -12.58 -18.19
CA ALA A 12 -36.11 -12.67 -18.79
C ALA A 12 -35.48 -11.28 -18.98
N GLY A 13 -36.25 -10.30 -19.45
CA GLY A 13 -35.78 -8.92 -19.59
C GLY A 13 -35.36 -8.30 -18.25
N LEU A 14 -36.15 -8.52 -17.19
CA LEU A 14 -35.83 -8.03 -15.85
C LEU A 14 -34.56 -8.69 -15.29
N PHE A 15 -34.37 -9.98 -15.55
CA PHE A 15 -33.18 -10.71 -15.14
C PHE A 15 -31.92 -10.19 -15.85
N ILE A 16 -31.98 -9.99 -17.17
CA ILE A 16 -30.88 -9.43 -17.95
C ILE A 16 -30.53 -8.01 -17.49
N LEU A 17 -31.55 -7.19 -17.20
CA LEU A 17 -31.34 -5.84 -16.67
C LEU A 17 -30.65 -5.86 -15.31
N GLY A 18 -31.05 -6.77 -14.41
CA GLY A 18 -30.39 -6.96 -13.12
C GLY A 18 -28.92 -7.37 -13.27
N VAL A 19 -28.63 -8.33 -14.16
CA VAL A 19 -27.25 -8.76 -14.44
C VAL A 19 -26.42 -7.61 -15.03
N ALA A 20 -26.99 -6.84 -15.96
CA ALA A 20 -26.32 -5.69 -16.54
C ALA A 20 -25.97 -4.61 -15.50
N LEU A 21 -26.87 -4.35 -14.55
CA LEU A 21 -26.61 -3.41 -13.45
C LEU A 21 -25.48 -3.90 -12.54
N VAL A 22 -25.43 -5.19 -12.21
CA VAL A 22 -24.34 -5.75 -11.40
C VAL A 22 -23.01 -5.65 -12.13
N ILE A 23 -22.95 -5.98 -13.42
CA ILE A 23 -21.73 -5.86 -14.23
C ILE A 23 -21.28 -4.39 -14.30
N GLY A 24 -22.20 -3.45 -14.53
CA GLY A 24 -21.92 -2.02 -14.56
C GLY A 24 -21.35 -1.50 -13.23
N LEU A 25 -21.94 -1.95 -12.10
CA LEU A 25 -21.46 -1.57 -10.77
C LEU A 25 -20.05 -2.11 -10.48
N LEU A 26 -19.77 -3.35 -10.87
CA LEU A 26 -18.45 -3.96 -10.70
C LEU A 26 -17.40 -3.28 -11.59
N ALA A 27 -17.74 -2.92 -12.83
CA ALA A 27 -16.86 -2.18 -13.72
C ALA A 27 -16.56 -0.78 -13.19
N TYR A 28 -17.57 -0.06 -12.69
CA TYR A 28 -17.41 1.25 -12.07
C TYR A 28 -16.51 1.17 -10.82
N THR A 29 -16.75 0.18 -9.96
CA THR A 29 -15.93 -0.04 -8.77
C THR A 29 -14.47 -0.34 -9.14
N GLN A 30 -14.24 -1.13 -10.19
CA GLN A 30 -12.87 -1.41 -10.67
C GLN A 30 -12.18 -0.18 -11.26
N SER A 31 -12.89 0.65 -12.04
CA SER A 31 -12.34 1.92 -12.57
C SER A 31 -11.98 2.86 -11.43
N LEU A 32 -12.88 3.02 -10.45
CA LEU A 32 -12.68 3.85 -9.27
C LEU A 32 -11.50 3.36 -8.42
N ILE A 33 -11.34 2.04 -8.27
CA ILE A 33 -10.17 1.45 -7.61
C ILE A 33 -8.89 1.73 -8.41
N GLY A 34 -8.96 1.71 -9.75
CA GLY A 34 -7.85 2.07 -10.63
C GLY A 34 -7.39 3.51 -10.42
N GLU A 35 -8.33 4.45 -10.48
CA GLU A 35 -8.11 5.88 -10.23
C GLU A 35 -7.58 6.13 -8.81
N LEU A 36 -8.18 5.51 -7.79
CA LEU A 36 -7.66 5.57 -6.41
C LEU A 36 -6.23 5.02 -6.27
N ARG A 37 -5.85 4.03 -7.08
CA ARG A 37 -4.51 3.43 -7.03
C ARG A 37 -3.49 4.32 -7.73
N GLU A 38 -3.92 5.12 -8.70
CA GLU A 38 -3.08 6.09 -9.39
C GLU A 38 -2.88 7.34 -8.52
N ASP A 39 -3.95 7.87 -7.92
CA ASP A 39 -3.90 8.96 -6.93
C ASP A 39 -2.99 8.62 -5.73
N ASN A 40 -3.06 7.38 -5.23
CA ASN A 40 -2.18 6.95 -4.14
C ASN A 40 -0.69 6.92 -4.52
N ARG A 41 -0.35 6.64 -5.80
CA ARG A 41 1.05 6.65 -6.25
C ARG A 41 1.59 8.08 -6.33
N GLU A 42 0.76 9.02 -6.76
CA GLU A 42 1.13 10.43 -6.82
C GLU A 42 1.37 11.02 -5.42
N VAL A 43 0.49 10.69 -4.46
CA VAL A 43 0.68 11.08 -3.06
C VAL A 43 2.01 10.54 -2.51
N VAL A 44 2.28 9.24 -2.68
CA VAL A 44 3.54 8.63 -2.20
C VAL A 44 4.78 9.27 -2.86
N ARG A 45 4.69 9.64 -4.14
CA ARG A 45 5.78 10.30 -4.86
C ARG A 45 6.05 11.71 -4.34
N LEU A 46 4.99 12.48 -4.06
CA LEU A 46 5.11 13.82 -3.47
C LEU A 46 5.72 13.75 -2.06
N TYR A 47 5.33 12.77 -1.25
CA TYR A 47 5.95 12.54 0.06
C TYR A 47 7.45 12.19 -0.09
N ALA A 48 7.80 11.32 -1.04
CA ALA A 48 9.19 10.97 -1.30
C ALA A 48 10.04 12.16 -1.78
N GLU A 49 9.46 13.03 -2.60
CA GLU A 49 10.12 14.23 -3.13
C GLU A 49 10.37 15.30 -2.05
N ILE A 50 9.42 15.49 -1.14
CA ILE A 50 9.58 16.37 0.02
C ILE A 50 10.67 15.83 0.97
N ILE A 51 10.69 14.52 1.23
CA ILE A 51 11.72 13.87 2.04
C ILE A 51 13.09 14.04 1.39
N ALA A 52 13.23 13.78 0.09
CA ALA A 52 14.48 13.93 -0.64
C ALA A 52 14.99 15.39 -0.69
N GLY A 53 14.08 16.36 -0.82
CA GLY A 53 14.43 17.78 -0.82
C GLY A 53 14.91 18.29 0.55
N THR A 54 14.43 17.71 1.65
CA THR A 54 14.74 18.14 3.03
C THR A 54 16.07 17.56 3.55
N VAL A 55 16.51 16.42 3.00
CA VAL A 55 17.80 15.76 3.34
C VAL A 55 19.01 16.49 2.73
N ARG A 56 18.78 17.54 1.94
CA ARG A 56 19.85 18.29 1.26
C ARG A 56 20.53 19.35 2.15
N ASP A 57 19.99 19.64 3.33
CA ASP A 57 20.60 20.54 4.31
C ASP A 57 20.97 19.74 5.58
N GLU A 58 22.26 19.69 5.84
CA GLU A 58 22.98 18.89 6.84
C GLU A 58 22.66 19.31 8.29
N ASN A 59 21.45 19.08 8.77
CA ASN A 59 21.13 19.16 10.19
C ASN A 59 20.41 17.88 10.65
N ASP A 60 21.11 17.05 11.43
CA ASP A 60 20.60 15.81 12.05
C ASP A 60 19.25 16.00 12.77
N THR A 61 18.98 17.21 13.26
CA THR A 61 17.71 17.57 13.91
C THR A 61 16.49 17.49 12.98
N ASN A 62 16.67 17.67 11.67
CA ASN A 62 15.60 17.57 10.68
C ASN A 62 15.29 16.12 10.31
N LEU A 63 16.26 15.22 10.40
CA LEU A 63 16.08 13.80 10.13
C LEU A 63 15.22 13.14 11.22
N ASP A 64 15.49 13.47 12.48
CA ASP A 64 14.66 13.03 13.62
C ASP A 64 13.22 13.56 13.50
N PHE A 65 13.04 14.81 13.06
CA PHE A 65 11.70 15.37 12.82
C PHE A 65 10.94 14.65 11.69
N VAL A 66 11.60 14.29 10.59
CA VAL A 66 11.03 13.48 9.50
C VAL A 66 10.72 12.05 9.97
N PHE A 67 11.62 11.46 10.76
CA PHE A 67 11.43 10.15 11.38
C PHE A 67 10.24 10.14 12.36
N GLU A 68 10.08 11.19 13.15
CA GLU A 68 9.02 11.31 14.15
C GLU A 68 7.67 11.74 13.57
N ASN A 69 7.63 12.58 12.53
CA ASN A 69 6.36 13.12 12.03
C ASN A 69 5.83 12.44 10.75
N ILE A 70 6.71 11.83 9.95
CA ILE A 70 6.34 11.15 8.70
C ILE A 70 6.42 9.62 8.86
N ILE A 71 7.55 9.10 9.36
CA ILE A 71 7.74 7.65 9.50
C ILE A 71 6.93 7.07 10.68
N GLN A 72 6.69 7.80 11.79
CA GLN A 72 5.87 7.25 12.89
C GLN A 72 4.40 6.99 12.54
N LYS A 73 3.84 7.63 11.51
CA LYS A 73 2.45 7.38 11.08
C LYS A 73 2.30 6.17 10.16
N VAL A 74 3.41 5.55 9.73
CA VAL A 74 3.34 4.39 8.85
C VAL A 74 2.83 3.17 9.61
N LYS A 75 1.88 2.45 9.03
CA LYS A 75 1.34 1.21 9.64
C LYS A 75 2.12 -0.04 9.27
N PHE A 76 3.23 0.10 8.54
CA PHE A 76 4.04 -1.00 8.04
C PHE A 76 5.36 -1.12 8.82
N PRO A 77 5.90 -2.34 8.94
CA PRO A 77 7.12 -2.61 9.68
C PRO A 77 8.36 -2.06 8.97
N ILE A 78 9.29 -1.51 9.75
CA ILE A 78 10.56 -0.96 9.29
C ILE A 78 11.70 -1.56 10.09
N ILE A 79 12.78 -1.92 9.40
CA ILE A 79 14.03 -2.37 10.02
C ILE A 79 15.16 -1.52 9.44
N GLN A 80 15.87 -0.81 10.32
CA GLN A 80 17.12 -0.14 10.00
C GLN A 80 18.28 -1.07 10.31
N THR A 81 19.16 -1.23 9.34
CA THR A 81 20.41 -1.98 9.47
C THR A 81 21.62 -1.07 9.53
N ASP A 82 22.71 -1.57 10.12
CA ASP A 82 24.03 -0.98 9.95
C ASP A 82 24.70 -1.42 8.63
N THR A 83 25.92 -0.96 8.37
CA THR A 83 26.72 -1.32 7.20
C THR A 83 26.99 -2.82 7.07
N ASN A 84 26.89 -3.57 8.17
CA ASN A 84 27.08 -5.02 8.21
C ASN A 84 25.75 -5.79 8.07
N HIS A 85 24.68 -5.10 7.66
CA HIS A 85 23.33 -5.65 7.50
C HIS A 85 22.79 -6.25 8.80
N GLN A 86 23.24 -5.75 9.95
CA GLN A 86 22.69 -6.16 11.24
C GLN A 86 21.55 -5.22 11.62
N PRO A 87 20.36 -5.74 11.99
CA PRO A 87 19.26 -4.90 12.43
C PRO A 87 19.64 -4.18 13.73
N GLN A 88 19.52 -2.85 13.72
CA GLN A 88 19.79 -1.97 14.86
C GLN A 88 18.48 -1.45 15.45
N ILE A 89 17.57 -0.94 14.61
CA ILE A 89 16.30 -0.35 15.05
C ILE A 89 15.15 -0.98 14.26
N GLY A 90 14.18 -1.54 14.97
CA GLY A 90 12.94 -2.08 14.40
C GLY A 90 11.74 -1.27 14.87
N LYS A 91 10.90 -0.78 13.94
CA LYS A 91 9.69 -0.03 14.25
C LYS A 91 8.47 -0.68 13.61
N ASN A 92 7.34 -0.66 14.32
CA ASN A 92 6.08 -1.28 13.88
C ASN A 92 6.22 -2.77 13.49
N LEU A 93 7.14 -3.48 14.13
CA LEU A 93 7.29 -4.91 13.97
C LEU A 93 6.12 -5.64 14.66
N PRO A 94 5.59 -6.72 14.06
CA PRO A 94 4.66 -7.61 14.74
C PRO A 94 5.25 -8.12 16.06
N THR A 95 4.42 -8.23 17.10
CA THR A 95 4.81 -8.72 18.44
C THR A 95 5.40 -10.13 18.43
N SER A 96 5.17 -10.90 17.36
CA SER A 96 5.78 -12.23 17.14
C SER A 96 7.28 -12.17 16.85
N ILE A 97 7.82 -10.99 16.53
CA ILE A 97 9.22 -10.75 16.15
C ILE A 97 9.96 -10.08 17.33
N ASP A 98 10.14 -10.85 18.39
CA ASP A 98 10.76 -10.46 19.67
C ASP A 98 12.28 -10.67 19.71
N SER A 99 12.81 -11.61 18.92
CA SER A 99 14.22 -12.00 18.93
C SER A 99 14.98 -11.44 17.73
N LYS A 100 16.29 -11.20 17.91
CA LYS A 100 17.17 -10.69 16.84
C LYS A 100 17.22 -11.66 15.64
N GLU A 101 17.18 -12.97 15.88
CA GLU A 101 17.13 -13.98 14.81
C GLU A 101 15.83 -13.92 14.00
N LYS A 102 14.70 -13.66 14.67
CA LYS A 102 13.41 -13.48 13.98
C LYS A 102 13.42 -12.18 13.17
N GLN A 103 13.99 -11.10 13.69
CA GLN A 103 14.16 -9.85 12.95
C GLN A 103 15.00 -10.04 11.70
N ILE A 104 16.12 -10.75 11.78
CA ILE A 104 16.98 -11.07 10.61
C ILE A 104 16.21 -11.89 9.57
N ARG A 105 15.44 -12.91 9.99
CA ARG A 105 14.61 -13.70 9.05
C ARG A 105 13.53 -12.86 8.38
N PHE A 106 12.95 -11.93 9.12
CA PHE A 106 11.91 -11.04 8.62
C PHE A 106 12.47 -10.01 7.64
N MET A 107 13.60 -9.40 7.97
CA MET A 107 14.39 -8.53 7.10
C MET A 107 14.72 -9.22 5.76
N LYS A 108 15.30 -10.43 5.80
CA LYS A 108 15.54 -11.24 4.59
C LYS A 108 14.29 -11.53 3.77
N THR A 109 13.11 -11.52 4.40
CA THR A 109 11.85 -11.68 3.69
C THR A 109 11.41 -10.38 3.03
N MET A 110 11.60 -9.24 3.69
CA MET A 110 11.38 -7.91 3.12
C MET A 110 12.28 -7.65 1.91
N ASP A 111 13.57 -7.99 2.01
CA ASP A 111 14.57 -7.81 0.96
C ASP A 111 14.27 -8.63 -0.30
N ARG A 112 13.46 -9.69 -0.20
CA ARG A 112 13.01 -10.47 -1.37
C ARG A 112 11.97 -9.75 -2.21
N PHE A 113 11.24 -8.82 -1.63
CA PHE A 113 10.13 -8.13 -2.29
C PHE A 113 10.47 -6.70 -2.67
N ASN A 114 11.37 -6.04 -1.93
CA ASN A 114 11.80 -4.67 -2.20
C ASN A 114 13.28 -4.51 -1.90
N ASP A 115 13.98 -3.74 -2.72
CA ASP A 115 15.36 -3.35 -2.43
C ASP A 115 15.40 -2.40 -1.22
N PRO A 116 16.43 -2.53 -0.35
CA PRO A 116 16.60 -1.62 0.77
C PRO A 116 16.88 -0.20 0.28
N ILE A 117 16.38 0.79 1.02
CA ILE A 117 16.66 2.19 0.74
C ILE A 117 18.02 2.52 1.38
N PRO A 118 19.07 2.82 0.58
CA PRO A 118 20.38 3.17 1.13
C PRO A 118 20.30 4.52 1.85
N LEU A 119 20.81 4.56 3.08
CA LEU A 119 20.90 5.78 3.89
C LEU A 119 22.28 6.47 3.75
N THR A 120 23.15 5.93 2.90
CA THR A 120 24.51 6.44 2.67
C THR A 120 24.82 6.45 1.17
N TYR A 121 25.40 7.55 0.68
CA TYR A 121 26.14 7.64 -0.58
C TYR A 121 27.64 7.60 -0.29
#